data_AF-A0A2M7YEE7-F1
#
_entry.id   AF-A0A2M7YEE7-F1
#
_cell.length_a   1.000
_cell.length_b   1.000
_cell.length_c   1.000
_cell.angle_alpha   90.00
_cell.angle_beta   90.00
_cell.angle_gamma   90.00
#
_symmetry.space_group_name_H-M   'P 1'
#
loop_
_entity.id
_entity.type
_entity.pdbx_description
1 polymer ?
#
loop_
_entity_poly.entity_id
_entity_poly.type
_entity_poly.pdbx_seq_one_letter_code
_entity_poly.pdbx_strand_id
1 'polypeptide(L)' 'NWGANHGAVSYGHIGADLITLASILRIPVCMHNVPEEKIFRPSAWNGFGMDPEGADFRACANFGPLYGV' A
#
# COMPACT_ATOMS: atom_id res chain seq x y z
N ASN A 1 7.49 -9.15 8.40
CA ASN A 1 8.73 -9.94 8.20
C ASN A 1 9.34 -9.60 6.84
N TRP A 2 10.66 -9.76 6.69
CA TRP A 2 11.36 -9.44 5.45
C TRP A 2 11.30 -10.59 4.43
N GLY A 3 11.01 -10.30 3.16
CA GLY A 3 10.66 -11.32 2.14
C GLY A 3 11.75 -11.64 1.10
N ALA A 4 12.93 -11.02 1.16
CA ALA A 4 14.03 -11.22 0.21
C ALA A 4 15.40 -11.12 0.91
N ASN A 5 16.51 -11.41 0.23
CA ASN A 5 17.85 -11.22 0.79
C ASN A 5 18.40 -9.79 0.64
N HIS A 6 17.72 -8.94 -0.14
CA HIS A 6 18.10 -7.54 -0.39
C HIS A 6 17.01 -6.57 0.08
N GLY A 7 17.38 -5.30 0.25
CA GLY A 7 16.45 -4.18 0.47
C GLY A 7 17.00 -2.87 -0.08
N ALA A 8 16.12 -1.87 -0.20
CA ALA A 8 16.46 -0.52 -0.63
C ALA A 8 16.29 0.44 0.56
N VAL A 9 17.26 1.33 0.75
CA VAL A 9 17.28 2.30 1.85
C VAL A 9 17.16 3.70 1.27
N SER A 10 16.24 4.50 1.82
CA SER A 10 16.09 5.93 1.50
C SER A 10 16.37 6.77 2.74
N TYR A 11 16.94 7.96 2.55
CA TYR A 11 16.98 8.98 3.59
C TYR A 11 15.55 9.49 3.88
N GLY A 12 15.29 9.82 5.15
CA GLY A 12 13.99 10.30 5.62
C GLY A 12 12.95 9.20 5.87
N HIS A 13 11.85 9.57 6.52
CA HIS A 13 10.73 8.66 6.81
C HIS A 13 9.65 8.73 5.73
N ILE A 14 9.92 8.17 4.56
CA ILE A 14 9.07 8.25 3.36
C ILE A 14 7.99 7.15 3.27
N GLY A 15 7.70 6.46 4.38
CA GLY A 15 6.80 5.30 4.36
C GLY A 15 5.37 5.63 3.92
N ALA A 16 4.83 6.78 4.35
CA ALA A 16 3.50 7.23 3.94
C ALA A 16 3.43 7.58 2.44
N ASP A 17 4.52 8.15 1.90
CA ASP A 17 4.64 8.47 0.47
C ASP A 17 4.64 7.19 -0.37
N LEU A 18 5.38 6.16 0.08
CA LEU A 18 5.41 4.84 -0.56
C LEU A 18 4.05 4.14 -0.49
N ILE A 19 3.32 4.23 0.63
CA ILE A 19 1.95 3.69 0.75
C ILE A 19 1.00 4.35 -0.25
N THR A 20 1.07 5.69 -0.35
CA THR A 20 0.25 6.45 -1.30
C THR A 20 0.58 6.03 -2.73
N LEU A 21 1.87 6.00 -3.09
CA LEU A 21 2.33 5.57 -4.41
C LEU A 21 1.90 4.14 -4.73
N ALA A 22 2.07 3.20 -3.80
CA ALA A 22 1.68 1.81 -3.97
C ALA A 22 0.17 1.66 -4.24
N SER A 23 -0.68 2.44 -3.55
CA SER A 23 -2.12 2.46 -3.81
C SER A 23 -2.48 3.02 -5.20
N ILE A 24 -1.76 4.05 -5.67
CA ILE A 24 -1.89 4.57 -7.04
C ILE A 24 -1.48 3.51 -8.05
N LEU A 25 -0.54 2.63 -7.73
CA LEU A 25 -0.09 1.56 -8.63
C LEU A 25 -0.80 0.22 -8.41
N ARG A 26 -1.70 0.12 -7.42
CA ARG A 26 -2.40 -1.10 -7.00
C ARG A 26 -1.46 -2.24 -6.60
N ILE A 27 -0.38 -1.90 -5.89
CA ILE A 27 0.53 -2.86 -5.28
C ILE A 27 0.19 -2.96 -3.78
N PRO A 28 -0.28 -4.12 -3.28
CA PRO A 28 -0.65 -4.25 -1.87
C PRO A 28 0.58 -4.18 -0.97
N VAL A 29 0.48 -3.41 0.12
CA VAL A 29 1.56 -3.26 1.10
C VAL A 29 1.44 -4.35 2.17
N CYS A 30 2.23 -5.42 2.07
CA CYS A 30 2.18 -6.58 2.97
C CYS A 30 2.88 -6.39 4.32
N MET A 31 3.60 -5.28 4.51
CA MET A 31 4.26 -4.92 5.76
C MET A 31 4.60 -3.43 5.76
N HIS A 32 4.22 -2.70 6.81
CA HIS A 32 4.75 -1.39 7.14
C HIS A 32 4.66 -1.15 8.66
N ASN A 33 5.39 -0.16 9.15
CA ASN A 33 5.30 0.34 10.53
C ASN A 33 4.90 1.83 10.58
N VAL A 34 4.37 2.34 9.46
CA VAL A 34 3.81 3.71 9.38
C VAL A 34 2.57 3.81 10.27
N PRO A 35 2.42 4.88 11.07
CA PRO A 35 1.21 5.14 11.84
C PRO A 35 -0.04 5.22 10.96
N GLU A 36 -1.16 4.68 11.45
CA GLU A 36 -2.40 4.53 10.67
C GLU A 36 -2.96 5.88 10.20
N GLU A 37 -2.84 6.92 11.02
CA GLU A 37 -3.30 8.28 10.70
C GLU A 37 -2.54 8.94 9.53
N LYS A 38 -1.42 8.34 9.09
CA LYS A 38 -0.65 8.78 7.92
C LYS A 38 -0.94 7.96 6.67
N ILE A 39 -1.75 6.91 6.77
CA ILE A 39 -2.14 6.11 5.60
C ILE A 39 -3.08 6.95 4.75
N PHE A 40 -2.62 7.31 3.55
CA PHE A 40 -3.40 8.05 2.57
C PHE A 40 -3.51 7.22 1.29
N ARG A 41 -4.74 6.89 0.91
CA ARG A 41 -5.08 6.09 -0.28
C ARG A 41 -6.32 6.71 -0.96
N PRO A 42 -6.64 6.35 -2.21
CA PRO A 42 -7.89 6.78 -2.83
C PRO A 42 -9.10 6.40 -1.97
N SER A 43 -10.09 7.29 -1.87
CA SER A 43 -11.28 7.09 -1.03
C SER A 43 -12.04 5.80 -1.32
N ALA A 44 -11.91 5.26 -2.53
CA ALA A 44 -12.46 3.96 -2.92
C ALA A 44 -11.99 2.81 -2.01
N TRP A 45 -10.79 2.86 -1.42
CA TRP A 45 -10.28 1.83 -0.50
C TRP A 45 -11.20 1.67 0.72
N ASN A 46 -11.86 2.74 1.17
CA ASN A 46 -12.78 2.69 2.31
C ASN A 46 -14.00 1.79 2.05
N GLY A 47 -14.36 1.58 0.77
CA GLY A 47 -15.42 0.64 0.37
C GLY A 47 -15.04 -0.82 0.51
N PHE A 48 -13.75 -1.13 0.70
CA PHE A 48 -13.24 -2.49 0.81
C PHE A 48 -13.08 -2.95 2.25
N GLY A 49 -13.48 -2.17 3.25
CA GLY A 49 -13.49 -2.56 4.67
C GLY A 49 -12.72 -1.61 5.58
N MET A 50 -12.86 -1.81 6.89
CA MET A 50 -12.27 -0.94 7.90
C MET A 50 -10.85 -1.36 8.32
N ASP A 51 -10.51 -2.63 8.15
CA ASP A 51 -9.14 -3.13 8.35
C ASP A 51 -8.24 -2.63 7.20
N PRO A 52 -7.25 -1.74 7.46
CA PRO A 52 -6.49 -1.08 6.39
C PRO A 52 -5.69 -2.05 5.53
N GLU A 53 -5.21 -3.16 6.09
CA GLU A 53 -4.49 -4.19 5.35
C GLU A 53 -5.45 -4.96 4.43
N GLY A 54 -6.52 -5.52 4.98
CA GLY A 54 -7.51 -6.25 4.20
C GLY A 54 -8.18 -5.39 3.12
N ALA A 55 -8.45 -4.12 3.40
CA ALA A 55 -8.97 -3.19 2.42
C ALA A 55 -7.98 -2.97 1.26
N ASP A 56 -6.68 -2.90 1.55
CA ASP A 56 -5.63 -2.75 0.53
C ASP A 56 -5.56 -3.93 -0.42
N PHE A 57 -5.53 -5.15 0.13
CA PHE A 57 -5.48 -6.37 -0.67
C PHE A 57 -6.73 -6.52 -1.56
N ARG A 58 -7.92 -6.27 -1.00
CA ARG A 58 -9.17 -6.38 -1.77
C ARG A 58 -9.28 -5.29 -2.85
N ALA A 59 -8.90 -4.05 -2.55
CA ALA A 59 -8.90 -2.96 -3.52
C ALA A 59 -7.90 -3.20 -4.65
N CYS A 60 -6.66 -3.60 -4.33
CA CYS A 60 -5.65 -3.91 -5.33
C CYS A 60 -6.07 -5.08 -6.23
N ALA A 61 -6.63 -6.16 -5.65
CA ALA A 61 -7.16 -7.28 -6.41
C ALA A 61 -8.35 -6.87 -7.31
N ASN A 62 -9.23 -5.98 -6.84
CA ASN A 62 -10.39 -5.52 -7.60
C ASN A 62 -10.03 -4.61 -8.78
N PHE A 63 -9.13 -3.64 -8.56
CA PHE A 63 -8.79 -2.64 -9.58
C PHE A 63 -7.70 -3.13 -10.55
N GLY A 64 -6.87 -4.09 -10.15
CA GLY A 64 -5.78 -4.61 -10.99
C GLY A 64 -4.69 -3.57 -11.29
N PRO A 65 -3.68 -3.94 -12.10
CA PRO A 65 -2.58 -3.04 -12.45
C PRO A 65 -3.06 -1.85 -13.30
N LEU A 66 -2.43 -0.68 -13.12
CA LEU A 66 -2.81 0.57 -13.81
C LEU A 66 -2.72 0.46 -15.34
N TYR A 67 -1.70 -0.25 -15.83
CA TYR A 67 -1.55 -0.61 -17.22
C TYR A 67 -1.70 -2.12 -17.24
N GLY A 68 -2.70 -2.65 -17.97
CA GLY A 68 -2.99 -4.09 -18.00
C GLY A 68 -1.79 -4.97 -18.40
N VAL A 69 -2.05 -6.27 -18.51
CA VAL A 69 -1.19 -7.24 -19.22
C VAL A 69 -1.86 -7.66 -20.51
#